data_AF-A0A0L8H035-F1
#
_entry.id   AF-A0A0L8H035-F1
#
_cell.length_a   1.000
_cell.length_b   1.000
_cell.length_c   1.000
_cell.angle_alpha   90.00
_cell.angle_beta   90.00
_cell.angle_gamma   90.00
#
_symmetry.space_group_name_H-M   'P 1'
#
loop_
_entity.id
_entity.type
_entity.pdbx_description
1 polymer ?
#
loop_
_entity_poly.entity_id
_entity_poly.type
_entity_poly.pdbx_seq_one_letter_code
_entity_poly.pdbx_strand_id
1 'polypeptide(L)' 'MATVRAMGKPAYFSKFTTNPKWTEIQTVLFPGEYVHDQPDIACRVFKVKLDALLHHLLKIHVLGKV' A
#
# COMPACT_ATOMS: atom_id res chain seq x y z
N MET A 1 9.28 -9.94 18.27
CA MET A 1 10.46 -9.50 19.06
C MET A 1 11.80 -9.95 18.47
N ALA A 2 11.88 -11.04 17.67
CA ALA A 2 13.15 -11.49 17.07
C ALA A 2 13.77 -10.49 16.07
N THR A 3 12.96 -9.90 15.19
CA THR A 3 13.44 -8.98 14.14
C THR A 3 14.03 -7.67 14.69
N VAL A 4 13.44 -7.11 15.75
CA VAL A 4 13.95 -5.88 16.39
C VAL A 4 15.29 -6.12 17.09
N ARG A 5 15.49 -7.31 17.66
CA ARG A 5 16.80 -7.72 18.22
C ARG A 5 17.86 -7.85 17.14
N ALA A 6 17.49 -8.34 15.95
CA ALA A 6 18.43 -8.56 14.85
C ALA A 6 18.74 -7.29 14.03
N MET A 7 17.75 -6.42 13.81
CA MET A 7 17.84 -5.27 12.89
C MET A 7 17.83 -3.91 13.62
N GLY A 8 17.72 -3.91 14.96
CA GLY A 8 17.56 -2.69 15.74
C GLY A 8 16.12 -2.17 15.74
N LYS A 9 15.87 -1.11 16.52
CA LYS A 9 14.56 -0.47 16.61
C LYS A 9 14.29 0.31 15.31
N PRO A 10 13.18 0.05 14.59
CA PRO A 10 12.86 0.82 13.41
C PRO A 10 12.63 2.29 13.80
N ALA A 11 13.29 3.20 13.10
CA ALA A 11 13.16 4.64 13.31
C ALA A 11 11.82 5.18 12.76
N TYR A 12 11.27 4.53 11.73
CA TYR A 12 10.02 4.94 11.10
C TYR A 12 9.18 3.70 10.73
N PHE A 13 7.88 3.75 11.06
CA PHE A 13 6.92 2.72 10.66
C PHE A 13 5.70 3.39 10.03
N SER A 14 5.48 3.13 8.74
CA SER A 14 4.33 3.66 8.01
C SER A 14 3.35 2.53 7.68
N LYS A 15 2.07 2.78 7.93
CA LYS A 15 0.98 1.86 7.55
C LYS A 15 0.40 2.32 6.22
N PHE A 16 0.37 1.43 5.24
CA PHE A 16 -0.31 1.63 3.96
C PHE A 16 -1.55 0.74 3.91
N THR A 17 -2.72 1.33 3.68
CA THR A 17 -4.01 0.64 3.69
C THR A 17 -4.79 0.95 2.42
N THR A 18 -5.56 -0.02 1.93
CA THR A 18 -6.46 0.16 0.78
C THR A 18 -7.56 1.18 1.12
N ASN A 19 -7.86 2.10 0.19
CA ASN A 19 -8.99 2.99 0.31
C ASN A 19 -10.09 2.59 -0.71
N PRO A 20 -11.27 2.12 -0.26
CA PRO A 20 -12.38 1.76 -1.14
C PRO A 20 -12.87 2.90 -2.05
N LYS A 21 -12.56 4.16 -1.71
CA LYS A 21 -12.95 5.35 -2.48
C LYS A 21 -11.98 5.69 -3.61
N TRP A 22 -10.94 4.89 -3.83
CA TRP A 22 -10.05 5.08 -4.97
C TRP A 22 -10.82 4.91 -6.28
N THR A 23 -10.58 5.83 -7.21
CA THR A 23 -11.25 5.83 -8.51
C THR A 23 -10.98 4.55 -9.27
N GLU A 24 -9.78 3.99 -9.17
CA GLU A 24 -9.42 2.73 -9.83
C GLU A 24 -10.22 1.52 -9.32
N ILE A 25 -10.73 1.59 -8.08
CA ILE A 25 -11.62 0.56 -7.53
C ILE A 25 -13.05 0.83 -7.96
N GLN A 26 -13.52 2.08 -7.80
CA GLN A 26 -14.89 2.48 -8.14
C GLN A 26 -15.23 2.33 -9.62
N THR A 27 -14.26 2.47 -10.52
CA THR A 27 -14.48 2.32 -11.96
C THR A 27 -14.73 0.88 -12.39
N VAL A 28 -14.28 -0.09 -11.58
CA VAL A 28 -14.42 -1.52 -11.91
C VAL A 28 -15.64 -2.13 -11.21
N LEU A 29 -16.04 -1.59 -10.06
CA LEU A 29 -17.24 -2.01 -9.35
C LEU A 29 -18.52 -1.70 -10.14
N PHE A 30 -19.44 -2.66 -10.16
CA PHE A 30 -20.78 -2.39 -10.69
C PHE A 30 -21.62 -1.56 -9.70
N PRO A 31 -22.66 -0.85 -10.18
CA PRO A 31 -23.55 -0.09 -9.32
C PRO A 31 -24.18 -1.00 -8.24
N GLY A 32 -23.89 -0.71 -6.97
CA GLY A 32 -24.42 -1.47 -5.82
C GLY A 32 -23.52 -2.60 -5.32
N GLU A 33 -22.42 -2.91 -6.01
CA GLU A 33 -21.40 -3.80 -5.45
C GLU A 33 -20.53 -3.07 -4.45
N TYR A 34 -19.97 -3.82 -3.51
CA TYR A 34 -19.01 -3.31 -2.56
C TYR A 34 -17.63 -3.92 -2.76
N VAL A 35 -16.62 -3.15 -2.35
CA VAL A 35 -15.22 -3.56 -2.47
C VAL A 35 -14.91 -4.81 -1.65
N HIS A 36 -15.71 -5.11 -0.63
CA HIS A 36 -15.58 -6.34 0.15
C HIS A 36 -16.03 -7.59 -0.61
N ASP A 37 -16.91 -7.46 -1.60
CA ASP A 37 -17.38 -8.56 -2.42
C ASP A 37 -16.38 -8.92 -3.53
N GLN A 38 -15.52 -7.97 -3.92
CA GLN A 38 -14.46 -8.14 -4.93
C GLN A 38 -13.08 -7.78 -4.36
N PRO A 39 -12.58 -8.56 -3.37
CA PRO A 39 -11.33 -8.26 -2.69
C PRO A 39 -10.10 -8.34 -3.62
N ASP A 40 -10.20 -9.07 -4.73
CA ASP A 40 -9.17 -9.20 -5.75
C ASP A 40 -8.86 -7.86 -6.45
N ILE A 41 -9.88 -7.06 -6.77
CA ILE A 41 -9.70 -5.71 -7.32
C ILE A 41 -8.97 -4.83 -6.32
N ALA A 42 -9.43 -4.85 -5.06
CA ALA A 42 -8.82 -4.10 -3.97
C ALA A 42 -7.34 -4.47 -3.78
N CYS A 43 -7.03 -5.77 -3.80
CA CYS A 43 -5.66 -6.29 -3.70
C CYS A 43 -4.79 -5.82 -4.86
N ARG A 44 -5.31 -5.85 -6.09
CA ARG A 44 -4.56 -5.45 -7.29
C ARG A 44 -4.23 -3.97 -7.29
N VAL A 45 -5.22 -3.12 -6.99
CA VAL A 45 -5.01 -1.67 -6.88
C VAL A 45 -4.04 -1.35 -5.73
N PHE A 46 -4.20 -2.03 -4.59
CA PHE A 46 -3.29 -1.90 -3.45
C PHE A 46 -1.85 -2.24 -3.85
N LYS A 47 -1.62 -3.35 -4.55
CA LYS A 47 -0.29 -3.77 -4.99
C LYS A 47 0.36 -2.72 -5.88
N VAL A 48 -0.38 -2.19 -6.86
CA VAL A 48 0.13 -1.15 -7.77
C VAL A 48 0.53 0.11 -7.01
N LYS A 49 -0.32 0.59 -6.08
CA LYS A 49 0.01 1.78 -5.30
C LYS A 49 1.14 1.54 -4.29
N LEU A 50 1.23 0.34 -3.72
CA LEU A 50 2.33 -0.05 -2.84
C LEU A 50 3.65 -0.07 -3.61
N ASP A 51 3.68 -0.63 -4.81
CA ASP A 51 4.89 -0.68 -5.64
C ASP A 51 5.34 0.74 -6.05
N ALA A 52 4.39 1.62 -6.38
CA ALA A 52 4.69 3.02 -6.64
C ALA A 52 5.29 3.73 -5.41
N LEU A 53 4.70 3.49 -4.23
CA LEU A 53 5.22 4.02 -2.97
C LEU A 53 6.63 3.50 -2.68
N LEU A 54 6.87 2.20 -2.81
CA LEU A 54 8.19 1.59 -2.61
C LEU A 54 9.21 2.11 -3.62
N HIS A 55 8.83 2.32 -4.87
CA HIS A 55 9.70 2.93 -5.87
C HIS A 55 10.10 4.35 -5.45
N HIS A 56 9.15 5.17 -4.99
CA HIS A 56 9.44 6.52 -4.52
C HIS A 56 10.37 6.49 -3.31
N LEU A 57 10.07 5.66 -2.31
CA LEU A 57 10.85 5.57 -1.08
C LEU A 57 12.26 5.03 -1.33
N LEU A 58 12.40 3.93 -2.08
CA LEU A 58 13.65 3.17 -2.19
C LEU A 58 14.49 3.51 -3.43
N LYS A 59 13.88 4.03 -4.50
CA LYS A 59 14.61 4.38 -5.73
C LYS A 59 14.78 5.89 -5.88
N ILE A 60 13.71 6.65 -5.66
CA ILE A 60 13.75 8.12 -5.76
C ILE A 60 14.35 8.73 -4.48
N HIS A 61 14.30 8.02 -3.34
CA HIS A 61 14.79 8.49 -2.05
C HIS A 61 14.10 9.80 -1.60
N VAL A 62 12.76 9.87 -1.74
CA VAL A 62 11.99 11.07 -1.35
C VAL A 62 12.11 11.43 0.15
N LEU A 63 12.51 10.49 1.01
CA LEU A 63 12.78 10.75 2.43
C LEU A 63 14.25 11.12 2.70
N GLY A 64 15.04 11.37 1.66
CA GLY A 64 16.48 11.55 1.74
C GLY A 64 17.26 10.25 1.56
N LYS A 65 18.54 10.37 1.20
CA LYS A 65 19.48 9.24 1.27
C LYS A 65 20.01 9.14 2.70
N VAL A 66 20.01 7.92 3.23
CA VAL A 66 20.66 7.59 4.49
C VAL A 66 22.17 7.49 4.26
#